data_AF-A0A1G0RH09-F1
#
_entry.id   AF-A0A1G0RH09-F1
#
_cell.length_a   1.000
_cell.length_b   1.000
_cell.length_c   1.000
_cell.angle_alpha   90.00
_cell.angle_beta   90.00
_cell.angle_gamma   90.00
#
_symmetry.space_group_name_H-M   'P 1'
#
loop_
_entity.id
_entity.type
_entity.pdbx_description
1 polymer ?
#
loop_
_entity_poly.entity_id
_entity_poly.type
_entity_poly.pdbx_seq_one_letter_code
_entity_poly.pdbx_strand_id
1 'polypeptide(L)' 'MSQREQQKYFDVLKRYEKKFDSKELEDYKMFIKRHKDDEDLDRLSMEKLKTLYEKYHANRERKNYDHLFKKPDGQEDIN' A
#
# COMPACT_ATOMS: atom_id res chain seq x y z
N MET A 1 -5.12 9.35 -11.27
CA MET A 1 -4.29 8.28 -11.88
C MET A 1 -5.03 7.76 -13.09
N SER A 2 -4.35 7.45 -14.17
CA SER A 2 -4.99 6.85 -15.35
C SER A 2 -5.23 5.34 -15.11
N GLN A 3 -6.27 4.74 -15.70
CA GLN A 3 -6.53 3.29 -15.57
C GLN A 3 -5.30 2.43 -15.94
N ARG A 4 -4.48 2.92 -16.88
CA ARG A 4 -3.20 2.29 -17.27
C ARG A 4 -2.19 2.23 -16.13
N GLU A 5 -2.12 3.25 -15.28
CA GLU A 5 -1.23 3.27 -14.12
C GLU A 5 -1.74 2.35 -13.01
N GLN A 6 -3.05 2.36 -12.77
CA GLN A 6 -3.70 1.45 -11.84
C GLN A 6 -3.45 -0.02 -12.21
N GLN A 7 -3.57 -0.35 -13.50
CA GLN A 7 -3.29 -1.69 -14.00
C GLN A 7 -1.81 -2.07 -13.85
N LYS A 8 -0.89 -1.12 -14.03
CA LYS A 8 0.54 -1.32 -13.70
C LYS A 8 0.76 -1.65 -12.23
N TYR A 9 0.10 -0.93 -11.31
CA TYR A 9 0.18 -1.24 -9.88
C TYR A 9 -0.34 -2.63 -9.58
N PHE A 10 -1.49 -3.02 -10.15
CA PHE A 10 -2.01 -4.36 -9.99
C PHE A 10 -1.05 -5.43 -10.54
N ASP A 11 -0.45 -5.25 -11.72
CA ASP A 11 0.48 -6.23 -12.28
C ASP A 11 1.73 -6.41 -11.41
N VAL A 12 2.28 -5.31 -10.90
CA VAL A 12 3.42 -5.35 -9.99
C VAL A 12 3.03 -6.04 -8.69
N LEU A 13 1.94 -5.59 -8.05
CA LEU A 13 1.49 -6.14 -6.77
C LEU A 13 1.08 -7.61 -6.87
N LYS A 14 0.60 -8.07 -8.03
CA LYS A 14 0.28 -9.49 -8.28
C LYS A 14 1.50 -10.38 -8.13
N ARG A 15 2.69 -9.87 -8.50
CA ARG A 15 3.96 -10.60 -8.30
C ARG A 15 4.37 -10.64 -6.83
N TYR A 16 3.92 -9.66 -6.05
CA TYR A 16 4.18 -9.54 -4.62
C TYR A 16 3.09 -10.17 -3.75
N GLU A 17 1.96 -10.64 -4.31
CA GLU A 17 0.86 -11.26 -3.53
C GLU A 17 1.36 -12.41 -2.65
N LYS A 18 2.37 -13.16 -3.11
CA LYS A 18 2.99 -14.26 -2.35
C LYS A 18 3.81 -13.79 -1.14
N LYS A 19 4.14 -12.51 -1.07
CA LYS A 19 4.86 -11.85 0.02
C LYS A 19 3.94 -10.95 0.86
N PHE A 20 2.65 -10.89 0.52
CA PHE A 20 1.70 -10.10 1.29
C PHE A 20 1.38 -10.77 2.61
N ASP A 21 1.22 -9.96 3.64
CA ASP A 21 0.63 -10.43 4.88
C ASP A 21 -0.85 -10.78 4.65
N SER A 22 -1.44 -11.58 5.54
CA SER A 22 -2.81 -12.10 5.35
C SER A 22 -3.81 -10.95 5.17
N LYS A 23 -3.67 -9.90 5.97
CA LYS A 23 -4.52 -8.70 5.90
C LYS A 23 -4.32 -7.91 4.60
N GLU A 24 -3.07 -7.79 4.14
CA GLU A 24 -2.73 -7.07 2.91
C GLU A 24 -3.23 -7.80 1.66
N LEU A 25 -3.19 -9.13 1.69
CA LEU A 25 -3.72 -9.99 0.64
C LEU A 25 -5.24 -9.87 0.53
N GLU A 26 -5.94 -9.79 1.66
CA GLU A 26 -7.39 -9.57 1.69
C GLU A 26 -7.77 -8.20 1.11
N ASP A 27 -7.12 -7.13 1.58
CA ASP A 27 -7.31 -5.77 1.04
C ASP A 27 -7.04 -5.74 -0.48
N TYR A 28 -5.94 -6.33 -0.94
CA TYR A 28 -5.57 -6.40 -2.36
C TYR A 28 -6.58 -7.16 -3.22
N LYS A 29 -7.07 -8.32 -2.74
CA LYS A 29 -8.12 -9.09 -3.43
C LYS A 29 -9.42 -8.28 -3.55
N MET A 30 -9.74 -7.48 -2.53
CA MET A 30 -10.90 -6.60 -2.56
C MET A 30 -10.75 -5.51 -3.63
N PHE A 31 -9.56 -4.92 -3.77
CA PHE A 31 -9.27 -3.93 -4.80
C PHE A 31 -9.30 -4.53 -6.22
N ILE A 32 -8.78 -5.75 -6.41
CA ILE A 32 -8.87 -6.44 -7.71
C ILE A 32 -10.33 -6.69 -8.09
N LYS A 33 -11.18 -7.11 -7.15
CA LYS A 33 -12.60 -7.35 -7.43
C LYS A 33 -13.29 -6.08 -7.94
N ARG A 34 -13.16 -4.98 -7.22
CA ARG A 34 -13.72 -3.68 -7.64
C ARG A 34 -13.19 -3.23 -9.00
N HIS A 35 -11.89 -3.38 -9.23
CA HIS A 35 -11.29 -3.06 -10.53
C HIS A 35 -11.81 -3.95 -11.68
N LYS A 36 -12.18 -5.20 -11.42
CA LYS A 36 -12.79 -6.10 -12.41
C LYS A 36 -14.26 -5.78 -12.71
N ASP A 37 -14.99 -5.32 -11.71
CA ASP A 37 -16.38 -4.87 -11.86
C ASP A 37 -16.50 -3.46 -12.49
N ASP A 38 -15.38 -2.87 -12.93
CA ASP A 38 -15.30 -1.47 -13.38
C ASP A 38 -15.78 -0.46 -12.33
N GLU A 39 -15.86 -0.88 -11.06
CA GLU A 39 -16.18 -0.01 -9.93
C GLU A 39 -14.98 0.86 -9.60
N ASP A 40 -15.24 2.16 -9.48
CA ASP A 40 -14.21 3.12 -9.10
C ASP A 40 -13.70 2.79 -7.68
N LEU A 41 -12.37 2.68 -7.55
CA LEU A 41 -11.79 2.45 -6.24
C LEU A 41 -11.92 3.71 -5.42
N ASP A 42 -12.59 3.59 -4.27
CA ASP A 42 -12.66 4.66 -3.29
C ASP A 42 -11.25 5.20 -2.94
N ARG A 43 -11.16 6.48 -2.60
CA ARG A 43 -9.90 7.17 -2.31
C ARG A 43 -9.05 6.41 -1.29
N LEU A 44 -9.67 5.82 -0.28
CA LEU A 44 -9.01 4.98 0.73
C LEU A 44 -8.37 3.71 0.12
N SER A 45 -9.07 3.10 -0.84
CA SER A 45 -8.60 1.89 -1.54
C SER A 45 -7.41 2.22 -2.44
N MET A 46 -7.46 3.35 -3.14
CA MET A 46 -6.34 3.86 -3.93
C MET A 46 -5.11 4.18 -3.07
N GLU A 47 -5.31 4.80 -1.90
CA GLU A 47 -4.21 5.14 -0.98
C GLU A 47 -3.55 3.87 -0.42
N LYS A 48 -4.33 2.85 -0.07
CA LYS A 48 -3.82 1.53 0.33
C LYS A 48 -3.10 0.81 -0.81
N LEU A 49 -3.63 0.83 -2.03
CA LEU A 49 -2.99 0.23 -3.20
C LEU A 49 -1.63 0.87 -3.47
N LYS A 50 -1.55 2.20 -3.39
CA LYS A 50 -0.30 2.95 -3.52
C LYS A 50 0.66 2.62 -2.38
N THR A 51 0.18 2.53 -1.15
CA THR A 51 0.99 2.18 0.02
C THR A 51 1.59 0.77 -0.11
N LEU A 52 0.80 -0.20 -0.58
CA LEU A 52 1.29 -1.54 -0.90
C LEU A 52 2.33 -1.49 -2.00
N TYR A 53 2.05 -0.74 -3.08
CA TYR A 53 2.99 -0.59 -4.17
C TYR A 53 4.32 -0.01 -3.68
N GLU A 54 4.30 1.08 -2.91
CA GLU A 54 5.51 1.67 -2.33
C GLU A 54 6.20 0.70 -1.35
N LYS A 55 5.44 0.01 -0.49
CA LYS A 55 6.01 -0.96 0.47
C LYS A 55 6.73 -2.14 -0.20
N TYR A 56 6.28 -2.59 -1.37
CA TYR A 56 6.89 -3.75 -2.04
C TYR A 56 7.84 -3.36 -3.19
N HIS A 57 7.57 -2.24 -3.86
CA HIS A 57 8.38 -1.68 -4.94
C HIS A 57 9.49 -0.76 -4.41
N ALA A 58 9.22 0.15 -3.47
CA ALA A 58 10.23 1.05 -2.90
C ALA A 58 11.15 0.33 -1.90
N ASN A 59 10.70 -0.75 -1.27
CA ASN A 59 11.57 -1.66 -0.52
C ASN A 59 12.61 -2.38 -1.41
N ARG A 60 12.49 -2.21 -2.75
CA ARG A 60 13.51 -2.60 -3.72
C ARG A 60 14.56 -1.52 -4.00
N GLU A 61 14.23 -0.22 -3.80
CA GLU A 61 15.14 0.88 -4.15
C GLU A 61 15.62 1.76 -2.98
N ARG A 62 14.87 1.94 -1.88
CA ARG A 62 15.39 2.65 -0.70
C ARG A 62 14.71 2.17 0.58
N LYS A 63 15.47 1.43 1.39
CA LYS A 63 15.23 1.39 2.84
C LYS A 63 15.37 2.81 3.39
N ASN A 64 14.25 3.49 3.63
CA ASN A 64 14.20 4.57 4.61
C ASN A 64 12.86 4.49 5.34
N TYR A 65 12.81 3.54 6.28
CA TYR A 65 11.74 3.38 7.25
C TYR A 65 11.97 4.26 8.50
N ASP A 66 12.79 5.31 8.42
CA ASP A 66 13.20 6.14 9.57
C ASP A 66 12.01 6.83 10.26
N HIS A 67 10.93 7.08 9.52
CA HIS A 67 9.76 7.79 10.02
C HIS A 67 8.64 6.89 10.55
N LEU A 68 8.68 5.58 10.28
CA LEU A 68 7.63 4.65 10.72
C LEU A 68 7.87 4.16 12.17
N PHE A 69 9.06 4.41 12.74
CA PHE A 69 9.46 3.98 14.08
C PHE A 69 9.89 5.12 15.01
N LYS A 70 9.85 6.39 14.59
CA LYS A 70 10.01 7.49 15.55
C LYS A 70 8.77 7.56 16.43
N LYS A 71 8.90 6.95 17.61
CA LYS A 71 8.09 7.19 18.80
C LYS A 71 7.87 8.70 18.95
N PRO A 72 6.72 9.17 19.48
CA PRO A 72 6.62 10.54 19.97
C PRO A 72 7.67 10.67 21.08
N ASP A 73 8.80 11.29 20.75
CA ASP A 73 9.84 11.63 21.71
C ASP A 73 9.31 12.83 22.50
N GLY A 74 9.11 12.61 23.80
CA GLY A 74 8.96 13.68 24.78
C GLY A 74 7.64 14.44 24.77
N GLN A 75 6.68 13.97 25.56
CA GLN A 75 5.97 14.90 26.45
C GLN A 75 6.05 14.35 27.88
N GLU A 76 7.28 14.27 28.38
CA GLU A 76 7.53 14.43 29.81
C GLU A 76 7.52 15.94 30.10
N ASP A 77 6.32 16.48 30.37
CA ASP A 77 6.23 17.74 31.12
C ASP A 77 6.26 17.36 32.61
N ILE A 78 7.48 17.39 33.18
CA ILE A 78 7.71 17.45 34.62
C ILE A 78 7.78 18.93 35.01
N ASN A 79 6.78 19.41 35.74
CA ASN A 79 6.91 20.04 37.06
C ASN A 79 5.53 20.27 37.70
#